data_AF-A0A947VYQ5-F1
#
_entry.id   AF-A0A947VYQ5-F1
#
_cell.length_a   1.000
_cell.length_b   1.000
_cell.length_c   1.000
_cell.angle_alpha   90.00
_cell.angle_beta   90.00
_cell.angle_gamma   90.00
#
_symmetry.space_group_name_H-M   'P 1'
#
loop_
_entity.id
_entity.type
_entity.pdbx_description
1 polymer ?
#
loop_
_entity_poly.entity_id
_entity_poly.type
_entity_poly.pdbx_seq_one_letter_code
_entity_poly.pdbx_strand_id
1 'polypeptide(L)'
;MSYISNADWSTCTECGQCLMQCPVLEMEKSDAVAAIQKLIQAEPTPEVLDRCTFCFDCNQFCPVEGLRPHELILQRGLEKRKKVPGVLKYLSNGRGVKNMFGDLYKKLAPDEKQILEKWSIAPVGGEVLWVGCIGRLSCQDLDQSRVLSPLTKFGPPGFCCGEIPYRLCSWEMYEDTINRTLSVLETLNVDRLVCYCGSCYNYFTSILPKVCGKSLPYPVTSFYEWLWEQYEQGAIQVKKPRTFKAAIHESCYVSELGAEFSDCLRKLYNVIGVETVDLAHYGDRNLSCGAVSMVRSMNLVSTLFNEQRTKYWEVSDAGVTDMALNCPGCYITLSFTNRFFGKRLRYMPEELLSAFGDEITIPLGKRIPAIAKTVTMNFPRVMFW
;
A
#
# COMPACT_ATOMS: atom_id res chain seq x y z
N MET A 1 -18.62 -0.91 -13.79
CA MET A 1 -18.73 -0.96 -12.31
C MET A 1 -18.89 0.45 -11.76
N SER A 2 -19.50 0.63 -10.59
CA SER A 2 -19.56 1.91 -9.87
C SER A 2 -19.32 1.64 -8.39
N TYR A 3 -18.51 2.46 -7.74
CA TYR A 3 -18.28 2.30 -6.30
C TYR A 3 -19.53 2.66 -5.50
N ILE A 4 -20.33 3.60 -6.01
CA ILE A 4 -21.58 4.03 -5.38
C ILE A 4 -22.62 2.91 -5.42
N SER A 5 -22.64 2.07 -6.47
CA SER A 5 -23.60 0.97 -6.56
C SER A 5 -23.31 -0.18 -5.60
N ASN A 6 -22.16 -0.16 -4.92
CA ASN A 6 -21.77 -1.20 -3.96
C ASN A 6 -22.29 -0.93 -2.54
N ALA A 7 -23.01 0.18 -2.31
CA ALA A 7 -23.56 0.54 -1.02
C ALA A 7 -24.92 1.26 -1.17
N ASP A 8 -25.83 1.08 -0.21
CA ASP A 8 -27.12 1.78 -0.19
C ASP A 8 -26.99 3.13 0.53
N TRP A 9 -26.67 4.18 -0.24
CA TRP A 9 -26.48 5.54 0.29
C TRP A 9 -27.74 6.17 0.89
N SER A 10 -28.93 5.60 0.69
CA SER A 10 -30.15 6.07 1.36
C SER A 10 -30.13 5.81 2.87
N THR A 11 -29.28 4.89 3.33
CA THR A 11 -29.06 4.59 4.76
C THR A 11 -28.14 5.59 5.45
N CYS A 12 -27.56 6.55 4.73
CA CYS A 12 -26.68 7.54 5.32
C CYS A 12 -27.44 8.40 6.33
N THR A 13 -26.94 8.48 7.55
CA THR A 13 -27.52 9.31 8.62
C THR A 13 -27.16 10.79 8.52
N GLU A 14 -26.39 11.17 7.50
CA GLU A 14 -25.88 12.54 7.27
C GLU A 14 -25.17 13.13 8.50
N CYS A 15 -24.64 12.27 9.38
CA CYS A 15 -24.05 12.70 10.66
C CYS A 15 -22.70 13.43 10.53
N GLY A 16 -22.05 13.37 9.36
CA GLY A 16 -20.77 14.02 9.08
C GLY A 16 -19.53 13.36 9.71
N GLN A 17 -19.66 12.31 10.53
CA GLN A 17 -18.55 11.72 11.30
C GLN A 17 -17.34 11.35 10.43
N CYS A 18 -17.58 10.81 9.23
CA CYS A 18 -16.53 10.42 8.29
C CYS A 18 -15.63 11.58 7.81
N LEU A 19 -16.11 12.84 7.87
CA LEU A 19 -15.36 14.05 7.52
C LEU A 19 -14.91 14.83 8.77
N MET A 20 -15.66 14.74 9.87
CA MET A 20 -15.30 15.35 11.16
C MET A 20 -14.08 14.68 11.79
N GLN A 21 -14.07 13.35 11.84
CA GLN A 21 -12.99 12.56 12.45
C GLN A 21 -11.79 12.37 11.51
N CYS A 22 -11.91 12.77 10.25
CA CYS A 22 -10.84 12.63 9.27
C CYS A 22 -9.62 13.49 9.70
N PRO A 23 -8.42 12.87 9.88
CA PRO A 23 -7.24 13.58 10.38
C PRO A 23 -6.64 14.59 9.37
N VAL A 24 -7.19 14.64 8.15
CA VAL A 24 -6.79 15.59 7.11
C VAL A 24 -7.80 16.73 6.97
N LEU A 25 -9.09 16.44 7.12
CA LEU A 25 -10.17 17.39 6.84
C LEU A 25 -10.59 18.15 8.09
N GLU A 26 -10.75 17.44 9.21
CA GLU A 26 -11.13 17.95 10.54
C GLU A 26 -12.27 18.97 10.46
N MET A 27 -13.34 18.62 9.74
CA MET A 27 -14.42 19.56 9.45
C MET A 27 -15.32 19.77 10.67
N GLU A 28 -15.77 21.00 10.86
CA GLU A 28 -16.84 21.32 11.79
C GLU A 28 -18.14 20.61 11.38
N LYS A 29 -18.99 20.29 12.36
CA LYS A 29 -20.17 19.45 12.15
C LYS A 29 -21.08 19.95 11.02
N SER A 30 -21.39 21.25 10.98
CA SER A 30 -22.25 21.83 9.94
C SER A 30 -21.69 21.64 8.53
N ASP A 31 -20.39 21.85 8.38
CA ASP A 31 -19.71 21.78 7.10
C ASP A 31 -19.54 20.32 6.65
N ALA A 32 -19.27 19.43 7.60
CA ALA A 32 -19.17 17.99 7.35
C ALA A 32 -20.51 17.40 6.86
N VAL A 33 -21.62 17.78 7.49
CA VAL A 33 -22.97 17.38 7.07
C VAL A 33 -23.28 17.91 5.67
N ALA A 34 -23.03 19.19 5.42
CA ALA A 34 -23.25 19.78 4.10
C ALA A 34 -22.39 19.11 3.02
N ALA A 35 -21.12 18.82 3.31
CA ALA A 35 -20.22 18.18 2.35
C ALA A 35 -20.62 16.72 2.05
N ILE A 36 -21.05 15.92 3.04
CA ILE A 36 -21.47 14.54 2.77
C ILE A 36 -22.77 14.51 1.95
N GLN A 37 -23.71 15.42 2.21
CA GLN A 37 -24.93 15.57 1.41
C GLN A 37 -24.60 15.90 -0.05
N LYS A 38 -23.72 16.89 -0.28
CA LYS A 38 -23.23 17.24 -1.63
C LYS A 38 -22.58 16.05 -2.33
N LEU A 39 -21.71 15.31 -1.63
CA LEU A 39 -21.07 14.12 -2.18
C LEU A 39 -22.10 13.06 -2.58
N ILE A 40 -23.14 12.82 -1.77
CA ILE A 40 -24.21 11.87 -2.12
C ILE A 40 -25.00 12.36 -3.35
N GLN A 41 -25.30 13.66 -3.43
CA GLN A 41 -26.07 14.29 -4.50
C GLN A 41 -25.26 14.56 -5.78
N ALA A 42 -23.99 14.16 -5.84
CA ALA A 42 -23.08 14.40 -6.97
C ALA A 42 -22.76 15.89 -7.21
N GLU A 43 -22.86 16.72 -6.16
CA GLU A 43 -22.56 18.14 -6.24
C GLU A 43 -21.05 18.42 -6.06
N PRO A 44 -20.53 19.52 -6.64
CA PRO A 44 -19.15 19.93 -6.45
C PRO A 44 -18.81 20.12 -4.97
N THR A 45 -17.80 19.37 -4.49
CA THR A 45 -17.33 19.40 -3.09
C THR A 45 -15.81 19.60 -3.02
N PRO A 46 -15.26 20.73 -3.52
CA PRO A 46 -13.80 20.98 -3.52
C PRO A 46 -13.17 20.91 -2.12
N GLU A 47 -13.90 21.30 -1.08
CA GLU A 47 -13.48 21.25 0.32
C GLU A 47 -13.04 19.85 0.78
N VAL A 48 -13.63 18.79 0.21
CA VAL A 48 -13.22 17.39 0.42
C VAL A 48 -12.29 16.92 -0.69
N LEU A 49 -12.69 17.11 -1.96
CA LEU A 49 -12.04 16.51 -3.11
C LEU A 49 -10.64 17.07 -3.41
N ASP A 50 -10.32 18.27 -2.92
CA ASP A 50 -9.00 18.87 -3.11
C ASP A 50 -8.04 18.61 -1.95
N ARG A 51 -8.54 18.03 -0.83
CA ARG A 51 -7.74 17.74 0.38
C ARG A 51 -7.60 16.23 0.69
N CYS A 52 -8.58 15.40 0.32
CA CYS A 52 -8.58 13.98 0.70
C CYS A 52 -7.33 13.22 0.23
N THR A 53 -6.67 12.48 1.12
CA THR A 53 -5.49 11.66 0.80
C THR A 53 -5.83 10.20 0.45
N PHE A 54 -7.12 9.88 0.40
CA PHE A 54 -7.69 8.57 0.10
C PHE A 54 -7.23 7.47 1.08
N CYS A 55 -7.02 7.79 2.35
CA CYS A 55 -6.39 6.88 3.33
C CYS A 55 -7.27 5.73 3.84
N PHE A 56 -8.53 5.61 3.41
CA PHE A 56 -9.57 4.70 3.91
C PHE A 56 -10.18 5.01 5.29
N ASP A 57 -9.56 5.84 6.13
CA ASP A 57 -9.99 6.06 7.54
C ASP A 57 -11.47 6.46 7.70
N CYS A 58 -12.01 7.21 6.74
CA CYS A 58 -13.42 7.61 6.76
C CYS A 58 -14.41 6.43 6.71
N ASN A 59 -13.98 5.25 6.28
CA ASN A 59 -14.75 4.01 6.38
C ASN A 59 -14.90 3.53 7.83
N GLN A 60 -13.86 3.67 8.66
CA GLN A 60 -13.90 3.28 10.08
C GLN A 60 -14.77 4.22 10.91
N PHE A 61 -14.77 5.51 10.57
CA PHE A 61 -15.59 6.51 11.27
C PHE A 61 -17.06 6.53 10.86
N CYS A 62 -17.44 5.78 9.82
CA CYS A 62 -18.84 5.70 9.40
C CYS A 62 -19.62 4.80 10.37
N PRO A 63 -20.67 5.30 11.05
CA PRO A 63 -21.42 4.48 12.01
C PRO A 63 -22.42 3.53 11.34
N VAL A 64 -22.53 3.56 10.01
CA VAL A 64 -23.50 2.77 9.25
C VAL A 64 -22.77 1.63 8.55
N GLU A 65 -23.13 0.40 8.92
CA GLU A 65 -22.57 -0.81 8.32
C GLU A 65 -22.83 -0.84 6.81
N GLY A 66 -21.82 -1.23 6.04
CA GLY A 66 -21.89 -1.31 4.57
C GLY A 66 -21.66 0.00 3.83
N LEU A 67 -21.82 1.17 4.47
CA LEU A 67 -21.43 2.44 3.87
C LEU A 67 -19.90 2.59 3.88
N ARG A 68 -19.38 3.07 2.75
CA ARG A 68 -17.94 3.26 2.54
C ARG A 68 -17.65 4.65 1.98
N PRO A 69 -17.54 5.68 2.84
CA PRO A 69 -17.29 7.07 2.44
C PRO A 69 -16.06 7.26 1.56
N HIS A 70 -15.02 6.45 1.74
CA HIS A 70 -13.82 6.52 0.91
C HIS A 70 -14.15 6.25 -0.57
N GLU A 71 -14.95 5.22 -0.83
CA GLU A 71 -15.41 4.81 -2.15
C GLU A 71 -16.30 5.87 -2.82
N LEU A 72 -17.15 6.55 -2.05
CA LEU A 72 -17.91 7.72 -2.54
C LEU A 72 -16.98 8.85 -2.96
N ILE A 73 -16.03 9.22 -2.10
CA ILE A 73 -15.07 10.29 -2.38
C ILE A 73 -14.22 9.95 -3.60
N LEU A 74 -13.79 8.70 -3.73
CA LEU A 74 -13.09 8.18 -4.91
C LEU A 74 -13.93 8.35 -6.19
N GLN A 75 -15.20 7.92 -6.17
CA GLN A 75 -16.11 8.06 -7.31
C GLN A 75 -16.31 9.53 -7.71
N ARG A 76 -16.52 10.43 -6.76
CA ARG A 76 -16.68 11.87 -7.04
C ARG A 76 -15.40 12.52 -7.54
N GLY A 77 -14.24 12.09 -7.01
CA GLY A 77 -12.93 12.51 -7.51
C GLY A 77 -12.71 12.10 -8.97
N LEU A 78 -13.18 10.91 -9.38
CA LEU A 78 -13.14 10.47 -10.77
C LEU A 78 -14.04 11.33 -11.67
N GLU A 79 -15.30 11.52 -11.27
CA GLU A 79 -16.27 12.32 -12.03
C GLU A 79 -15.75 13.74 -12.29
N LYS A 80 -15.10 14.35 -11.28
CA LYS A 80 -14.42 15.65 -11.40
C LYS A 80 -13.27 15.60 -12.42
N ARG A 81 -12.44 14.55 -12.42
CA ARG A 81 -11.24 14.44 -13.28
C ARG A 81 -11.54 14.01 -14.72
N LYS A 82 -12.65 13.30 -14.96
CA LYS A 82 -13.08 12.69 -16.22
C LYS A 82 -12.17 11.58 -16.79
N LYS A 83 -10.84 11.72 -16.72
CA LYS A 83 -9.86 10.73 -17.23
C LYS A 83 -8.69 10.55 -16.27
N VAL A 84 -8.15 9.34 -16.23
CA VAL A 84 -6.91 9.04 -15.51
C VAL A 84 -5.70 9.50 -16.33
N PRO A 85 -4.81 10.35 -15.78
CA PRO A 85 -3.60 10.80 -16.47
C PRO A 85 -2.68 9.63 -16.86
N GLY A 86 -2.07 9.70 -18.04
CA GLY A 86 -1.15 8.68 -18.54
C GLY A 86 0.02 8.36 -17.61
N VAL A 87 0.51 9.35 -16.85
CA VAL A 87 1.53 9.12 -15.81
C VAL A 87 1.05 8.16 -14.71
N LEU A 88 -0.20 8.28 -14.26
CA LEU A 88 -0.75 7.38 -13.24
C LEU A 88 -1.00 5.98 -13.80
N LYS A 89 -1.37 5.89 -15.08
CA LYS A 89 -1.43 4.60 -15.80
C LYS A 89 -0.06 3.94 -15.85
N TYR A 90 0.99 4.71 -16.17
CA TYR A 90 2.37 4.21 -16.24
C TYR A 90 2.93 3.74 -14.90
N LEU A 91 2.55 4.39 -13.80
CA LEU A 91 2.94 3.98 -12.45
C LEU A 91 2.21 2.70 -11.98
N SER A 92 1.16 2.26 -12.68
CA SER A 92 0.38 1.08 -12.33
C SER A 92 0.91 -0.19 -13.02
N ASN A 93 1.05 -1.28 -12.26
CA ASN A 93 1.34 -2.60 -12.83
C ASN A 93 0.06 -3.43 -13.04
N GLY A 94 0.16 -4.54 -13.77
CA GLY A 94 -0.92 -5.53 -13.94
C GLY A 94 -1.50 -5.63 -15.36
N ARG A 95 -1.24 -4.62 -16.19
CA ARG A 95 -1.65 -4.54 -17.61
C ARG A 95 -0.53 -4.97 -18.57
N GLY A 96 0.14 -6.08 -18.26
CA GLY A 96 1.36 -6.51 -18.95
C GLY A 96 2.61 -5.72 -18.52
N VAL A 97 3.57 -5.53 -19.42
CA VAL A 97 4.89 -4.95 -19.10
C VAL A 97 5.14 -3.55 -19.67
N LYS A 98 4.11 -2.89 -20.23
CA LYS A 98 4.20 -1.51 -20.74
C LYS A 98 3.92 -0.48 -19.63
N ASN A 99 4.67 -0.57 -18.53
CA ASN A 99 4.55 0.30 -17.36
C ASN A 99 5.93 0.50 -16.69
N MET A 100 5.98 1.33 -15.65
CA MET A 100 7.20 1.64 -14.89
C MET A 100 7.91 0.37 -14.42
N PHE A 101 7.16 -0.59 -13.89
CA PHE A 101 7.73 -1.82 -13.36
C PHE A 101 8.33 -2.68 -14.47
N GLY A 102 7.67 -2.83 -15.61
CA GLY A 102 8.23 -3.52 -16.77
C GLY A 102 9.54 -2.88 -17.28
N ASP A 103 9.62 -1.54 -17.27
CA ASP A 103 10.85 -0.83 -17.62
C ASP A 103 11.96 -1.01 -16.57
N LEU A 104 11.61 -1.15 -15.28
CA LEU A 104 12.55 -1.46 -14.21
C LEU A 104 13.07 -2.89 -14.31
N TYR A 105 12.18 -3.88 -14.51
CA TYR A 105 12.56 -5.29 -14.60
C TYR A 105 13.53 -5.56 -15.76
N LYS A 106 13.36 -4.87 -16.90
CA LYS A 106 14.29 -4.95 -18.03
C LYS A 106 15.71 -4.46 -17.71
N LYS A 107 15.85 -3.57 -16.72
CA LYS A 107 17.13 -3.01 -16.29
C LYS A 107 17.78 -3.79 -15.14
N LEU A 108 17.12 -4.81 -14.60
CA LEU A 108 17.71 -5.68 -13.57
C LEU A 108 18.90 -6.47 -14.14
N ALA A 109 19.77 -6.90 -13.24
CA ALA A 109 20.93 -7.73 -13.58
C ALA A 109 20.48 -9.11 -14.14
N PRO A 110 21.34 -9.81 -14.88
CA PRO A 110 20.98 -11.09 -15.51
C PRO A 110 20.51 -12.17 -14.51
N ASP A 111 21.16 -12.26 -13.36
CA ASP A 111 20.79 -13.16 -12.26
C ASP A 111 19.43 -12.81 -11.65
N GLU A 112 19.15 -11.52 -11.43
CA GLU A 112 17.84 -11.05 -10.97
C GLU A 112 16.72 -11.39 -11.96
N LYS A 113 16.99 -11.32 -13.27
CA LYS A 113 16.03 -11.71 -14.31
C LYS A 113 15.73 -13.21 -14.27
N GLN A 114 16.74 -14.05 -14.05
CA GLN A 114 16.55 -15.50 -13.87
C GLN A 114 15.69 -15.80 -12.65
N ILE A 115 15.85 -15.04 -11.55
CA ILE A 115 14.97 -15.15 -10.38
C ILE A 115 13.52 -14.82 -10.75
N LEU A 116 13.28 -13.76 -11.53
CA LEU A 116 11.92 -13.42 -11.97
C LEU A 116 11.31 -14.48 -12.90
N GLU A 117 12.12 -15.13 -13.74
CA GLU A 117 11.70 -16.26 -14.57
C GLU A 117 11.31 -17.46 -13.71
N LYS A 118 12.15 -17.82 -12.72
CA LYS A 118 11.85 -18.84 -11.70
C LYS A 118 10.53 -18.55 -10.98
N TRP A 119 10.32 -17.30 -10.55
CA TRP A 119 9.10 -16.88 -9.85
C TRP A 119 7.87 -16.72 -10.75
N SER A 120 8.01 -16.95 -12.05
CA SER A 120 6.91 -16.98 -13.01
C SER A 120 6.33 -18.38 -13.21
N ILE A 121 6.96 -19.41 -12.65
CA ILE A 121 6.47 -20.78 -12.67
C ILE A 121 5.39 -20.91 -11.59
N ALA A 122 4.22 -21.44 -11.97
CA ALA A 122 3.12 -21.63 -11.03
C ALA A 122 3.51 -22.62 -9.92
N PRO A 123 3.33 -22.27 -8.63
CA PRO A 123 3.63 -23.14 -7.51
C PRO A 123 2.64 -24.32 -7.44
N VAL A 124 3.09 -25.42 -6.84
CA VAL A 124 2.28 -26.63 -6.60
C VAL A 124 2.39 -27.02 -5.13
N GLY A 125 1.29 -26.90 -4.39
CA GLY A 125 1.21 -27.19 -2.95
C GLY A 125 1.98 -26.19 -2.08
N GLY A 126 1.85 -26.37 -0.76
CA GLY A 126 2.61 -25.59 0.23
C GLY A 126 2.15 -24.14 0.36
N GLU A 127 2.90 -23.40 1.17
CA GLU A 127 2.70 -21.96 1.33
C GLU A 127 3.47 -21.16 0.28
N VAL A 128 2.83 -20.11 -0.23
CA VAL A 128 3.36 -19.31 -1.33
C VAL A 128 3.49 -17.85 -0.93
N LEU A 129 4.69 -17.29 -1.11
CA LEU A 129 4.90 -15.84 -1.00
C LEU A 129 4.49 -15.16 -2.32
N TRP A 130 3.35 -14.46 -2.30
CA TRP A 130 3.01 -13.49 -3.32
C TRP A 130 3.89 -12.24 -3.17
N VAL A 131 4.89 -12.14 -4.04
CA VAL A 131 5.93 -11.10 -3.97
C VAL A 131 5.39 -9.70 -4.29
N GLY A 132 4.30 -9.61 -5.07
CA GLY A 132 3.76 -8.34 -5.56
C GLY A 132 4.67 -7.64 -6.57
N CYS A 133 4.39 -6.37 -6.88
CA CYS A 133 5.15 -5.62 -7.89
C CYS A 133 6.47 -5.05 -7.35
N ILE A 134 6.47 -4.41 -6.17
CA ILE A 134 7.69 -3.79 -5.63
C ILE A 134 8.66 -4.83 -5.07
N GLY A 135 8.16 -5.94 -4.50
CA GLY A 135 9.02 -7.01 -3.98
C GLY A 135 9.96 -7.62 -5.04
N ARG A 136 9.56 -7.59 -6.31
CA ARG A 136 10.41 -8.02 -7.45
C ARG A 136 11.68 -7.19 -7.63
N LEU A 137 11.72 -5.96 -7.09
CA LEU A 137 12.93 -5.13 -7.09
C LEU A 137 13.93 -5.53 -5.99
N SER A 138 13.51 -6.39 -5.06
CA SER A 138 14.31 -6.97 -3.99
C SER A 138 14.46 -8.49 -4.19
N CYS A 139 14.44 -8.94 -5.46
CA CYS A 139 14.26 -10.36 -5.77
C CYS A 139 15.43 -11.23 -5.28
N GLN A 140 16.66 -10.71 -5.33
CA GLN A 140 17.84 -11.40 -4.83
C GLN A 140 17.74 -11.71 -3.33
N ASP A 141 17.48 -10.69 -2.51
CA ASP A 141 17.41 -10.84 -1.05
C ASP A 141 16.25 -11.75 -0.63
N LEU A 142 15.10 -11.66 -1.32
CA LEU A 142 13.95 -12.51 -1.04
C LEU A 142 14.13 -13.97 -1.51
N ASP A 143 14.85 -14.21 -2.62
CA ASP A 143 15.11 -15.58 -3.10
C ASP A 143 16.14 -16.29 -2.23
N GLN A 144 17.11 -15.55 -1.70
CA GLN A 144 18.19 -16.06 -0.83
C GLN A 144 17.82 -16.07 0.67
N SER A 145 16.68 -15.50 1.03
CA SER A 145 16.19 -15.43 2.41
C SER A 145 16.03 -16.83 3.03
N ARG A 146 16.73 -17.05 4.15
CA ARG A 146 16.59 -18.26 4.97
C ARG A 146 15.32 -18.21 5.79
N VAL A 147 14.96 -17.02 6.28
CA VAL A 147 13.72 -16.79 7.02
C VAL A 147 12.50 -17.18 6.17
N LEU A 148 12.52 -16.83 4.90
CA LEU A 148 11.42 -17.11 3.97
C LEU A 148 11.60 -18.43 3.22
N SER A 149 12.62 -19.24 3.48
CA SER A 149 12.87 -20.48 2.73
C SER A 149 11.70 -21.48 2.71
N PRO A 150 10.82 -21.57 3.72
CA PRO A 150 9.63 -22.42 3.66
C PRO A 150 8.61 -22.01 2.59
N LEU A 151 8.63 -20.75 2.14
CA LEU A 151 7.68 -20.23 1.17
C LEU A 151 8.19 -20.40 -0.26
N THR A 152 7.36 -20.98 -1.14
CA THR A 152 7.61 -20.91 -2.59
C THR A 152 7.31 -19.49 -3.06
N LYS A 153 8.22 -18.87 -3.84
CA LYS A 153 8.04 -17.47 -4.28
C LYS A 153 7.29 -17.46 -5.59
N PHE A 154 6.23 -16.66 -5.63
CA PHE A 154 5.43 -16.46 -6.84
C PHE A 154 5.22 -14.98 -7.10
N GLY A 155 5.63 -14.53 -8.28
CA GLY A 155 5.61 -13.12 -8.63
C GLY A 155 5.90 -12.86 -10.10
N PRO A 156 5.09 -13.39 -11.04
CA PRO A 156 5.29 -13.15 -12.46
C PRO A 156 5.18 -11.64 -12.82
N PRO A 157 6.14 -11.06 -13.58
CA PRO A 157 6.25 -9.61 -13.81
C PRO A 157 4.99 -8.88 -14.30
N GLY A 158 4.15 -9.55 -15.10
CA GLY A 158 2.96 -8.97 -15.74
C GLY A 158 1.72 -8.87 -14.85
N PHE A 159 1.78 -9.31 -13.60
CA PHE A 159 0.63 -9.37 -12.67
C PHE A 159 0.79 -8.43 -11.48
N CYS A 160 -0.34 -7.99 -10.92
CA CYS A 160 -0.44 -7.07 -9.79
C CYS A 160 -1.75 -7.31 -9.03
N CYS A 161 -1.83 -6.98 -7.74
CA CYS A 161 -3.04 -7.22 -6.96
C CYS A 161 -4.28 -6.49 -7.51
N GLY A 162 -4.14 -5.25 -7.99
CA GLY A 162 -5.27 -4.43 -8.46
C GLY A 162 -5.58 -3.22 -7.58
N GLU A 163 -4.88 -3.07 -6.44
CA GLU A 163 -5.11 -1.97 -5.48
C GLU A 163 -4.92 -0.58 -6.11
N ILE A 164 -3.85 -0.37 -6.89
CA ILE A 164 -3.59 0.93 -7.53
C ILE A 164 -4.67 1.25 -8.58
N PRO A 165 -4.97 0.40 -9.59
CA PRO A 165 -6.09 0.63 -10.50
C PRO A 165 -7.43 0.91 -9.81
N TYR A 166 -7.71 0.23 -8.69
CA TYR A 166 -8.89 0.48 -7.85
C TYR A 166 -8.87 1.91 -7.29
N ARG A 167 -7.79 2.34 -6.62
CA ARG A 167 -7.67 3.71 -6.06
C ARG A 167 -7.51 4.82 -7.10
N LEU A 168 -7.14 4.48 -8.32
CA LEU A 168 -7.19 5.41 -9.46
C LEU A 168 -8.60 5.58 -10.03
N CYS A 169 -9.55 4.74 -9.62
CA CYS A 169 -10.91 4.64 -10.16
C CYS A 169 -10.94 4.41 -11.68
N SER A 170 -9.98 3.65 -12.19
CA SER A 170 -9.93 3.33 -13.62
C SER A 170 -10.51 1.94 -13.87
N TRP A 171 -11.83 1.82 -14.05
CA TRP A 171 -12.50 0.52 -14.21
C TRP A 171 -11.91 -0.35 -15.31
N GLU A 172 -11.57 0.26 -16.46
CA GLU A 172 -10.89 -0.45 -17.56
C GLU A 172 -9.53 -1.05 -17.10
N MET A 173 -8.72 -0.28 -16.36
CA MET A 173 -7.43 -0.77 -15.85
C MET A 173 -7.61 -1.81 -14.77
N TYR A 174 -8.63 -1.61 -13.94
CA TYR A 174 -8.97 -2.47 -12.84
C TYR A 174 -9.37 -3.84 -13.38
N GLU A 175 -10.40 -3.91 -14.24
CA GLU A 175 -10.88 -5.15 -14.87
C GLU A 175 -9.76 -5.92 -15.57
N ASP A 176 -8.94 -5.25 -16.40
CA ASP A 176 -7.80 -5.88 -17.08
C ASP A 176 -6.80 -6.47 -16.06
N THR A 177 -6.43 -5.70 -15.03
CA THR A 177 -5.46 -6.16 -14.01
C THR A 177 -5.99 -7.34 -13.21
N ILE A 178 -7.25 -7.27 -12.77
CA ILE A 178 -7.81 -8.27 -11.86
C ILE A 178 -8.15 -9.56 -12.61
N ASN A 179 -8.69 -9.47 -13.83
CA ASN A 179 -9.04 -10.66 -14.61
C ASN A 179 -7.79 -11.48 -14.94
N ARG A 180 -6.69 -10.80 -15.30
CA ARG A 180 -5.40 -11.45 -15.53
C ARG A 180 -4.87 -12.10 -14.25
N THR A 181 -4.91 -11.38 -13.13
CA THR A 181 -4.32 -11.88 -11.88
C THR A 181 -5.13 -13.04 -11.31
N LEU A 182 -6.46 -12.95 -11.35
CA LEU A 182 -7.35 -14.02 -10.90
C LEU A 182 -7.30 -15.25 -11.80
N SER A 183 -7.12 -15.10 -13.13
CA SER A 183 -7.00 -16.27 -14.02
C SER A 183 -5.81 -17.18 -13.70
N VAL A 184 -4.86 -16.69 -12.90
CA VAL A 184 -3.71 -17.46 -12.42
C VAL A 184 -3.87 -17.81 -10.94
N LEU A 185 -4.23 -16.86 -10.09
CA LEU A 185 -4.34 -17.12 -8.66
C LEU A 185 -5.47 -18.11 -8.31
N GLU A 186 -6.62 -18.04 -9.00
CA GLU A 186 -7.74 -18.96 -8.77
C GLU A 186 -7.42 -20.41 -9.17
N THR A 187 -6.41 -20.63 -10.02
CA THR A 187 -6.02 -21.97 -10.51
C THR A 187 -4.90 -22.61 -9.69
N LEU A 188 -4.30 -21.87 -8.75
CA LEU A 188 -3.26 -22.41 -7.88
C LEU A 188 -3.85 -23.39 -6.87
N ASN A 189 -3.23 -24.56 -6.75
CA ASN A 189 -3.52 -25.53 -5.70
C ASN A 189 -2.45 -25.42 -4.61
N VAL A 190 -2.65 -24.49 -3.67
CA VAL A 190 -1.69 -24.12 -2.63
C VAL A 190 -2.40 -24.05 -1.28
N ASP A 191 -1.66 -24.22 -0.20
CA ASP A 191 -2.24 -24.31 1.15
C ASP A 191 -2.58 -22.91 1.70
N ARG A 192 -1.73 -21.92 1.38
CA ARG A 192 -1.87 -20.53 1.86
C ARG A 192 -1.07 -19.56 1.00
N LEU A 193 -1.61 -18.36 0.80
CA LEU A 193 -0.92 -17.25 0.15
C LEU A 193 -0.44 -16.21 1.18
N VAL A 194 0.86 -16.03 1.28
CA VAL A 194 1.51 -15.00 2.11
C VAL A 194 1.77 -13.78 1.24
N CYS A 195 1.19 -12.63 1.58
CA CYS A 195 1.35 -11.39 0.83
C CYS A 195 2.55 -10.58 1.35
N TYR A 196 3.59 -10.42 0.53
CA TYR A 196 4.78 -9.62 0.89
C TYR A 196 4.44 -8.15 1.18
N CYS A 197 3.47 -7.60 0.46
CA CYS A 197 3.00 -6.22 0.64
C CYS A 197 1.61 -6.19 1.28
N GLY A 198 1.45 -5.40 2.35
CA GLY A 198 0.16 -5.22 3.02
C GLY A 198 -0.94 -4.65 2.11
N SER A 199 -0.61 -3.93 1.03
CA SER A 199 -1.62 -3.52 0.05
C SER A 199 -2.18 -4.69 -0.75
N CYS A 200 -1.37 -5.72 -1.04
CA CYS A 200 -1.85 -6.94 -1.68
C CYS A 200 -2.73 -7.74 -0.70
N TYR A 201 -2.32 -7.81 0.58
CA TYR A 201 -3.10 -8.46 1.62
C TYR A 201 -4.48 -7.81 1.79
N ASN A 202 -4.53 -6.50 2.02
CA ASN A 202 -5.78 -5.72 2.08
C ASN A 202 -6.62 -5.89 0.80
N TYR A 203 -5.96 -5.90 -0.35
CA TYR A 203 -6.66 -6.08 -1.61
C TYR A 203 -7.40 -7.42 -1.68
N PHE A 204 -6.70 -8.54 -1.46
CA PHE A 204 -7.29 -9.87 -1.62
C PHE A 204 -8.28 -10.22 -0.51
N THR A 205 -8.14 -9.65 0.69
CA THR A 205 -8.99 -9.98 1.84
C THR A 205 -10.14 -9.01 2.07
N SER A 206 -9.99 -7.74 1.69
CA SER A 206 -11.00 -6.70 1.93
C SER A 206 -11.58 -6.13 0.65
N ILE A 207 -10.74 -5.64 -0.26
CA ILE A 207 -11.22 -4.90 -1.44
C ILE A 207 -11.89 -5.85 -2.44
N LEU A 208 -11.23 -6.95 -2.82
CA LEU A 208 -11.72 -7.87 -3.84
C LEU A 208 -13.09 -8.49 -3.47
N PRO A 209 -13.33 -8.98 -2.24
CA PRO A 209 -14.65 -9.47 -1.85
C PRO A 209 -15.73 -8.39 -1.91
N LYS A 210 -15.44 -7.18 -1.40
CA LYS A 210 -16.43 -6.09 -1.35
C LYS A 210 -16.75 -5.49 -2.72
N VAL A 211 -15.77 -5.43 -3.62
CA VAL A 211 -15.91 -4.77 -4.93
C VAL A 211 -16.38 -5.74 -6.01
N CYS A 212 -15.91 -6.99 -5.97
CA CYS A 212 -16.15 -7.97 -7.03
C CYS A 212 -16.95 -9.19 -6.57
N GLY A 213 -17.23 -9.35 -5.28
CA GLY A 213 -17.88 -10.56 -4.75
C GLY A 213 -17.02 -11.82 -4.93
N LYS A 214 -15.70 -11.66 -5.08
CA LYS A 214 -14.76 -12.75 -5.31
C LYS A 214 -13.78 -12.89 -4.14
N SER A 215 -13.36 -14.12 -3.89
CA SER A 215 -12.33 -14.46 -2.90
C SER A 215 -11.39 -15.49 -3.51
N LEU A 216 -10.15 -15.53 -3.04
CA LEU A 216 -9.23 -16.62 -3.42
C LEU A 216 -9.68 -17.93 -2.76
N PRO A 217 -9.48 -19.10 -3.39
CA PRO A 217 -9.97 -20.38 -2.90
C PRO A 217 -9.16 -20.98 -1.74
N TYR A 218 -8.20 -20.21 -1.22
CA TYR A 218 -7.28 -20.61 -0.15
C TYR A 218 -7.06 -19.44 0.82
N PRO A 219 -6.63 -19.72 2.07
CA PRO A 219 -6.30 -18.69 3.05
C PRO A 219 -5.24 -17.70 2.55
N VAL A 220 -5.39 -16.44 2.96
CA VAL A 220 -4.42 -15.38 2.67
C VAL A 220 -3.98 -14.76 3.99
N THR A 221 -2.68 -14.57 4.18
CA THR A 221 -2.09 -13.91 5.35
C THR A 221 -1.08 -12.85 4.92
N SER A 222 -0.80 -11.86 5.77
CA SER A 222 0.27 -10.90 5.50
C SER A 222 1.65 -11.49 5.82
N PHE A 223 2.69 -10.92 5.21
CA PHE A 223 4.08 -11.18 5.59
C PHE A 223 4.35 -10.94 7.08
N TYR A 224 3.71 -9.94 7.69
CA TYR A 224 3.92 -9.61 9.09
C TYR A 224 3.29 -10.65 10.02
N GLU A 225 2.02 -10.99 9.81
CA GLU A 225 1.34 -12.04 10.57
C GLU A 225 2.04 -13.38 10.41
N TRP A 226 2.48 -13.72 9.18
CA TRP A 226 3.27 -14.92 8.94
C TRP A 226 4.59 -14.92 9.73
N LEU A 227 5.37 -13.83 9.72
CA LEU A 227 6.60 -13.74 10.52
C LEU A 227 6.33 -13.88 12.02
N TRP A 228 5.24 -13.29 12.49
CA TRP A 228 4.83 -13.39 13.88
C TRP A 228 4.51 -14.84 14.26
N GLU A 229 3.71 -15.54 13.43
CA GLU A 229 3.42 -16.96 13.60
C GLU A 229 4.69 -17.81 13.65
N GLN A 230 5.63 -17.60 12.70
CA GLN A 230 6.88 -18.36 12.66
C GLN A 230 7.76 -18.10 13.89
N TYR A 231 7.73 -16.88 14.43
CA TYR A 231 8.47 -16.53 15.64
C TYR A 231 7.85 -17.20 16.87
N GLU A 232 6.52 -17.13 17.03
CA GLU A 232 5.81 -17.75 18.15
C GLU A 232 5.97 -19.27 18.18
N GLN A 233 6.03 -19.91 17.01
CA GLN A 233 6.28 -21.35 16.87
C GLN A 233 7.76 -21.73 17.08
N GLY A 234 8.67 -20.76 17.23
CA GLY A 234 10.10 -20.97 17.38
C GLY A 234 10.81 -21.40 16.08
N ALA A 235 10.14 -21.35 14.93
CA ALA A 235 10.70 -21.69 13.63
C ALA A 235 11.74 -20.64 13.17
N ILE A 236 11.57 -19.40 13.59
CA ILE A 236 12.57 -18.33 13.44
C ILE A 236 12.91 -17.72 14.79
N GLN A 237 14.12 -17.19 14.93
CA GLN A 237 14.61 -16.60 16.17
C GLN A 237 15.37 -15.32 15.86
N VAL A 238 15.35 -14.36 16.78
CA VAL A 238 16.15 -13.14 16.65
C VAL A 238 17.63 -13.51 16.70
N LYS A 239 18.36 -13.26 15.61
CA LYS A 239 19.80 -13.54 15.49
C LYS A 239 20.64 -12.27 15.53
N LYS A 240 20.08 -11.14 15.06
CA LYS A 240 20.74 -9.83 15.01
C LYS A 240 19.81 -8.76 15.60
N PRO A 241 19.71 -8.66 16.93
CA PRO A 241 18.87 -7.65 17.57
C PRO A 241 19.18 -6.23 17.08
N ARG A 242 18.17 -5.39 17.06
CA ARG A 242 18.25 -3.97 16.76
C ARG A 242 18.29 -3.16 18.05
N THR A 243 18.96 -2.03 18.01
CA THR A 243 19.12 -1.12 19.16
C THR A 243 18.86 0.31 18.71
N PHE A 244 17.61 0.59 18.33
CA PHE A 244 17.17 1.94 17.99
C PHE A 244 15.72 2.15 18.42
N LYS A 245 15.32 3.43 18.47
CA LYS A 245 13.96 3.87 18.73
C LYS A 245 13.36 4.43 17.46
N ALA A 246 12.16 4.00 17.07
CA ALA A 246 11.54 4.41 15.82
C ALA A 246 10.05 4.68 15.96
N ALA A 247 9.57 5.69 15.23
CA ALA A 247 8.15 5.86 14.99
C ALA A 247 7.69 4.95 13.85
N ILE A 248 6.58 4.23 14.03
CA ILE A 248 5.99 3.44 12.95
C ILE A 248 5.10 4.35 12.11
N HIS A 249 5.43 4.46 10.82
CA HIS A 249 4.51 4.96 9.82
C HIS A 249 3.62 3.82 9.37
N GLU A 250 2.40 3.85 9.86
CA GLU A 250 1.35 2.94 9.43
C GLU A 250 0.89 3.34 8.03
N SER A 251 0.65 2.34 7.20
CA SER A 251 0.15 2.57 5.85
C SER A 251 -1.37 2.68 5.84
N CYS A 252 -1.94 3.33 4.84
CA CYS A 252 -3.39 3.53 4.71
C CYS A 252 -4.22 2.24 4.86
N TYR A 253 -3.70 1.08 4.44
CA TYR A 253 -4.44 -0.17 4.57
C TYR A 253 -4.59 -0.65 6.03
N VAL A 254 -3.86 -0.08 6.99
CA VAL A 254 -3.99 -0.43 8.42
C VAL A 254 -5.41 -0.12 8.92
N SER A 255 -6.03 0.98 8.46
CA SER A 255 -7.41 1.29 8.83
C SER A 255 -8.43 0.32 8.22
N GLU A 256 -8.09 -0.43 7.17
CA GLU A 256 -8.97 -1.51 6.65
C GLU A 256 -8.66 -2.87 7.30
N LEU A 257 -7.40 -3.14 7.64
CA LEU A 257 -6.97 -4.40 8.25
C LEU A 257 -7.19 -4.47 9.77
N GLY A 258 -7.34 -3.33 10.43
CA GLY A 258 -7.71 -3.23 11.84
C GLY A 258 -6.54 -3.27 12.82
N ALA A 259 -6.89 -3.19 14.10
CA ALA A 259 -5.95 -3.06 15.22
C ALA A 259 -5.02 -4.27 15.37
N GLU A 260 -5.49 -5.49 15.11
CA GLU A 260 -4.65 -6.69 15.22
C GLU A 260 -3.45 -6.65 14.25
N PHE A 261 -3.67 -6.17 13.02
CA PHE A 261 -2.58 -5.98 12.07
C PHE A 261 -1.62 -4.87 12.53
N SER A 262 -2.16 -3.76 13.04
CA SER A 262 -1.39 -2.65 13.63
C SER A 262 -0.51 -3.11 14.81
N ASP A 263 -1.05 -3.94 15.69
CA ASP A 263 -0.36 -4.50 16.85
C ASP A 263 0.72 -5.50 16.43
N CYS A 264 0.46 -6.32 15.39
CA CYS A 264 1.44 -7.24 14.82
C CYS A 264 2.73 -6.50 14.40
N LEU A 265 2.60 -5.32 13.78
CA LEU A 265 3.75 -4.48 13.41
C LEU A 265 4.61 -4.09 14.63
N ARG A 266 3.96 -3.68 15.73
CA ARG A 266 4.64 -3.28 16.98
C ARG A 266 5.27 -4.49 17.67
N LYS A 267 4.53 -5.60 17.79
CA LYS A 267 5.01 -6.87 18.39
C LYS A 267 6.29 -7.35 17.72
N LEU A 268 6.32 -7.38 16.38
CA LEU A 268 7.50 -7.77 15.61
C LEU A 268 8.71 -6.86 15.87
N TYR A 269 8.50 -5.54 15.86
CA TYR A 269 9.58 -4.58 16.13
C TYR A 269 10.11 -4.67 17.55
N ASN A 270 9.23 -4.80 18.53
CA ASN A 270 9.60 -4.95 19.94
C ASN A 270 10.42 -6.23 20.17
N VAL A 271 10.02 -7.35 19.57
CA VAL A 271 10.75 -8.63 19.67
C VAL A 271 12.16 -8.54 19.11
N ILE A 272 12.37 -7.81 18.02
CA ILE A 272 13.72 -7.62 17.46
C ILE A 272 14.54 -6.55 18.19
N GLY A 273 14.02 -5.94 19.27
CA GLY A 273 14.73 -4.98 20.12
C GLY A 273 14.53 -3.50 19.76
N VAL A 274 13.61 -3.18 18.85
CA VAL A 274 13.28 -1.79 18.51
C VAL A 274 12.27 -1.23 19.50
N GLU A 275 12.56 -0.08 20.09
CA GLU A 275 11.57 0.69 20.86
C GLU A 275 10.64 1.45 19.91
N THR A 276 9.35 1.15 19.93
CA THR A 276 8.36 1.82 19.08
C THR A 276 7.76 3.05 19.74
N VAL A 277 7.53 4.11 18.97
CA VAL A 277 6.84 5.33 19.40
C VAL A 277 5.61 5.58 18.56
N ASP A 278 4.48 5.82 19.21
CA ASP A 278 3.26 6.28 18.55
C ASP A 278 3.34 7.78 18.27
N LEU A 279 2.93 8.17 17.06
CA LEU A 279 2.87 9.56 16.65
C LEU A 279 1.53 10.18 17.07
N ALA A 280 1.41 11.52 17.02
CA ALA A 280 0.13 12.20 17.27
C ALA A 280 -1.01 11.63 16.40
N HIS A 281 -0.68 11.28 15.16
CA HIS A 281 -1.56 10.57 14.24
C HIS A 281 -1.07 9.13 14.03
N TYR A 282 -1.72 8.17 14.69
CA TYR A 282 -1.47 6.73 14.61
C TYR A 282 -2.79 5.95 14.57
N GLY A 283 -2.73 4.66 14.25
CA GLY A 283 -3.87 3.75 14.19
C GLY A 283 -4.89 4.14 13.14
N ASP A 284 -6.15 4.23 13.55
CA ASP A 284 -7.30 4.66 12.74
C ASP A 284 -7.28 6.15 12.39
N ARG A 285 -6.35 6.93 12.95
CA ARG A 285 -6.14 8.36 12.65
C ARG A 285 -4.80 8.65 11.96
N ASN A 286 -4.13 7.65 11.39
CA ASN A 286 -2.82 7.83 10.80
C ASN A 286 -2.82 8.64 9.48
N LEU A 287 -1.81 9.47 9.28
CA LEU A 287 -1.64 10.24 8.03
C LEU A 287 -0.95 9.43 6.93
N SER A 288 -1.53 9.48 5.73
CA SER A 288 -0.99 8.86 4.51
C SER A 288 0.39 9.38 4.10
N CYS A 289 1.16 8.56 3.38
CA CYS A 289 2.35 9.02 2.65
C CYS A 289 2.03 9.88 1.42
N GLY A 290 0.75 10.03 1.04
CA GLY A 290 0.33 10.89 -0.08
C GLY A 290 0.53 10.30 -1.48
N ALA A 291 1.03 9.07 -1.60
CA ALA A 291 1.29 8.44 -2.91
C ALA A 291 0.06 8.41 -3.84
N VAL A 292 -1.14 8.26 -3.28
CA VAL A 292 -2.38 8.25 -4.06
C VAL A 292 -3.00 9.64 -4.17
N SER A 293 -2.64 10.60 -3.33
CA SER A 293 -3.08 12.00 -3.49
C SER A 293 -2.67 12.63 -4.82
N MET A 294 -1.65 12.06 -5.48
CA MET A 294 -1.26 12.38 -6.87
C MET A 294 -2.43 12.31 -7.85
N VAL A 295 -3.49 11.59 -7.50
CA VAL A 295 -4.72 11.52 -8.29
C VAL A 295 -5.45 12.88 -8.31
N ARG A 296 -5.34 13.73 -7.29
CA ARG A 296 -6.02 15.04 -7.27
C ARG A 296 -5.36 16.09 -8.14
N SER A 297 -4.04 16.07 -8.20
CA SER A 297 -3.25 17.17 -8.76
C SER A 297 -2.08 16.68 -9.60
N MET A 298 -1.86 17.34 -10.72
CA MET A 298 -0.65 17.14 -11.53
C MET A 298 0.59 17.81 -10.89
N ASN A 299 0.42 18.70 -9.91
CA ASN A 299 1.53 19.31 -9.17
C ASN A 299 2.00 18.37 -8.05
N LEU A 300 2.63 17.30 -8.49
CA LEU A 300 3.03 16.16 -7.67
C LEU A 300 3.90 16.56 -6.47
N VAL A 301 4.89 17.41 -6.72
CA VAL A 301 5.91 17.75 -5.72
C VAL A 301 5.29 18.53 -4.57
N SER A 302 4.65 19.67 -4.85
CA SER A 302 4.05 20.50 -3.79
C SER A 302 2.99 19.76 -2.97
N THR A 303 2.18 18.92 -3.64
CA THR A 303 1.14 18.11 -3.00
C THR A 303 1.76 17.12 -2.01
N LEU A 304 2.73 16.32 -2.43
CA LEU A 304 3.40 15.35 -1.56
C LEU A 304 4.12 16.02 -0.38
N PHE A 305 4.80 17.13 -0.63
CA PHE A 305 5.49 17.86 0.44
C PHE A 305 4.52 18.36 1.50
N ASN A 306 3.41 18.98 1.08
CA ASN A 306 2.43 19.52 2.02
C ASN A 306 1.78 18.42 2.88
N GLU A 307 1.48 17.27 2.27
CA GLU A 307 0.85 16.15 2.98
C GLU A 307 1.79 15.44 3.95
N GLN A 308 3.05 15.28 3.57
CA GLN A 308 4.01 14.52 4.37
C GLN A 308 4.68 15.37 5.45
N ARG A 309 4.68 16.70 5.30
CA ARG A 309 5.34 17.62 6.25
C ARG A 309 4.86 17.41 7.68
N THR A 310 3.55 17.32 7.89
CA THR A 310 2.97 17.07 9.23
C THR A 310 3.49 15.77 9.81
N LYS A 311 3.52 14.69 9.01
CA LYS A 311 4.07 13.40 9.45
C LYS A 311 5.56 13.50 9.82
N TYR A 312 6.38 14.21 9.05
CA TYR A 312 7.79 14.41 9.39
C TYR A 312 7.99 15.25 10.66
N TRP A 313 7.13 16.23 10.90
CA TRP A 313 7.14 17.01 12.14
C TRP A 313 6.74 16.19 13.34
N GLU A 314 5.67 15.40 13.28
CA GLU A 314 5.30 14.47 14.35
C GLU A 314 6.44 13.54 14.76
N VAL A 315 7.16 13.00 13.78
CA VAL A 315 8.35 12.17 14.04
C VAL A 315 9.43 12.97 14.79
N SER A 316 9.62 14.25 14.45
CA SER A 316 10.54 15.15 15.14
C SER A 316 10.10 15.46 16.57
N ASP A 317 8.82 15.79 16.74
CA ASP A 317 8.22 16.19 18.01
C ASP A 317 8.18 15.02 19.01
N ALA A 318 8.04 13.79 18.49
CA ALA A 318 8.18 12.55 19.24
C ALA A 318 9.64 12.25 19.67
N GLY A 319 10.61 13.10 19.31
CA GLY A 319 12.01 12.97 19.70
C GLY A 319 12.77 11.84 19.00
N VAL A 320 12.29 11.38 17.84
CA VAL A 320 12.91 10.27 17.09
C VAL A 320 13.35 10.69 15.68
N THR A 321 14.40 10.03 15.18
CA THR A 321 14.89 10.23 13.80
C THR A 321 14.50 9.10 12.86
N ASP A 322 14.30 7.90 13.41
CA ASP A 322 14.06 6.69 12.65
C ASP A 322 12.54 6.50 12.44
N MET A 323 12.16 6.27 11.18
CA MET A 323 10.78 6.12 10.74
C MET A 323 10.62 4.77 10.07
N ALA A 324 9.93 3.85 10.75
CA ALA A 324 9.68 2.48 10.31
C ALA A 324 8.49 2.42 9.34
N LEU A 325 8.71 1.84 8.17
CA LEU A 325 7.78 1.86 7.05
C LEU A 325 7.36 0.44 6.68
N ASN A 326 6.09 0.12 6.93
CA ASN A 326 5.56 -1.22 6.67
C ASN A 326 5.13 -1.46 5.21
N CYS A 327 5.03 -0.41 4.39
CA CYS A 327 4.65 -0.51 2.99
C CYS A 327 5.80 -0.12 2.06
N PRO A 328 6.13 -0.96 1.05
CA PRO A 328 7.12 -0.60 0.04
C PRO A 328 6.74 0.65 -0.76
N GLY A 329 5.45 0.87 -1.02
CA GLY A 329 4.96 2.09 -1.67
C GLY A 329 5.22 3.33 -0.82
N CYS A 330 4.91 3.29 0.48
CA CYS A 330 5.24 4.39 1.39
C CYS A 330 6.75 4.64 1.46
N TYR A 331 7.56 3.59 1.51
CA TYR A 331 9.01 3.72 1.52
C TYR A 331 9.55 4.43 0.27
N ILE A 332 9.08 4.04 -0.93
CA ILE A 332 9.47 4.71 -2.18
C ILE A 332 9.02 6.17 -2.18
N THR A 333 7.75 6.43 -1.86
CA THR A 333 7.16 7.78 -1.93
C THR A 333 7.82 8.74 -0.94
N LEU A 334 8.04 8.33 0.30
CA LEU A 334 8.72 9.15 1.31
C LEU A 334 10.21 9.31 0.97
N SER A 335 10.86 8.33 0.35
CA SER A 335 12.26 8.48 -0.07
C SER A 335 12.49 9.65 -1.04
N PHE A 336 11.49 10.04 -1.83
CA PHE A 336 11.63 11.18 -2.75
C PHE A 336 11.69 12.53 -2.02
N THR A 337 10.96 12.69 -0.91
CA THR A 337 10.84 13.94 -0.16
C THR A 337 11.71 13.97 1.09
N ASN A 338 12.08 12.82 1.65
CA ASN A 338 12.81 12.72 2.91
C ASN A 338 14.17 13.44 2.88
N ARG A 339 14.77 13.63 1.70
CA ARG A 339 16.00 14.42 1.52
C ARG A 339 15.90 15.86 2.09
N PHE A 340 14.68 16.38 2.26
CA PHE A 340 14.42 17.71 2.82
C PHE A 340 14.10 17.70 4.32
N PHE A 341 13.82 16.53 4.91
CA PHE A 341 13.39 16.38 6.30
C PHE A 341 14.37 15.59 7.17
N GLY A 342 15.34 14.90 6.56
CA GLY A 342 16.48 14.30 7.26
C GLY A 342 16.13 13.13 8.18
N LYS A 343 15.01 12.42 7.95
CA LYS A 343 14.68 11.21 8.73
C LYS A 343 15.45 10.00 8.22
N ARG A 344 15.63 9.01 9.09
CA ARG A 344 16.17 7.69 8.72
C ARG A 344 15.01 6.77 8.39
N LEU A 345 14.72 6.61 7.11
CA LEU A 345 13.68 5.71 6.65
C LEU A 345 14.14 4.26 6.83
N ARG A 346 13.37 3.47 7.58
CA ARG A 346 13.61 2.06 7.89
C ARG A 346 12.56 1.23 7.19
N TYR A 347 12.95 0.41 6.20
CA TYR A 347 11.99 -0.47 5.53
C TYR A 347 11.78 -1.72 6.40
N MET A 348 10.58 -1.87 6.98
CA MET A 348 10.34 -2.89 8.00
C MET A 348 10.65 -4.33 7.54
N PRO A 349 10.29 -4.77 6.32
CA PRO A 349 10.61 -6.12 5.87
C PRO A 349 12.11 -6.41 5.87
N GLU A 350 12.95 -5.49 5.43
CA GLU A 350 14.41 -5.67 5.45
C GLU A 350 14.98 -5.69 6.87
N GLU A 351 14.50 -4.78 7.73
CA GLU A 351 14.93 -4.72 9.13
C GLU A 351 14.59 -6.02 9.87
N LEU A 352 13.39 -6.55 9.66
CA LEU A 352 12.90 -7.80 10.24
C LEU A 352 13.65 -9.02 9.72
N LEU A 353 13.73 -9.20 8.40
CA LEU A 353 14.46 -10.34 7.80
C LEU A 353 15.91 -10.38 8.28
N SER A 354 16.58 -9.22 8.28
CA SER A 354 17.96 -9.14 8.75
C SER A 354 18.08 -9.38 10.26
N ALA A 355 17.12 -8.93 11.09
CA ALA A 355 17.11 -9.23 12.52
C ALA A 355 16.91 -10.73 12.81
N PHE A 356 16.12 -11.43 11.99
CA PHE A 356 15.94 -12.88 12.05
C PHE A 356 17.08 -13.69 11.39
N GLY A 357 18.09 -13.02 10.84
CA GLY A 357 19.36 -13.63 10.46
C GLY A 357 19.72 -13.55 8.98
N ASP A 358 18.83 -13.04 8.12
CA ASP A 358 19.16 -12.83 6.72
C ASP A 358 20.23 -11.73 6.54
N GLU A 359 20.83 -11.73 5.36
CA GLU A 359 21.71 -10.68 4.88
C GLU A 359 21.00 -9.93 3.76
N ILE A 360 20.85 -8.61 3.92
CA ILE A 360 20.22 -7.75 2.92
C ILE A 360 21.35 -7.10 2.11
N THR A 361 21.51 -7.56 0.88
CA THR A 361 22.62 -7.19 0.01
C THR A 361 22.28 -5.94 -0.82
N ILE A 362 21.06 -5.88 -1.37
CA ILE A 362 20.58 -4.79 -2.20
C ILE A 362 19.27 -4.24 -1.64
N PRO A 363 19.34 -3.45 -0.55
CA PRO A 363 18.15 -2.86 0.04
C PRO A 363 17.39 -1.99 -0.98
N LEU A 364 16.07 -1.91 -0.82
CA LEU A 364 15.16 -1.15 -1.67
C LEU A 364 15.59 0.32 -1.80
N GLY A 365 16.20 0.89 -0.75
CA GLY A 365 16.83 2.21 -0.77
C GLY A 365 17.83 2.41 -1.91
N LYS A 366 18.62 1.38 -2.25
CA LYS A 366 19.56 1.42 -3.39
C LYS A 366 18.87 1.38 -4.75
N ARG A 367 17.59 0.99 -4.83
CA ARG A 367 16.79 1.00 -6.07
C ARG A 367 16.12 2.34 -6.33
N ILE A 368 15.96 3.20 -5.32
CA ILE A 368 15.28 4.50 -5.43
C ILE A 368 15.84 5.39 -6.57
N PRO A 369 17.16 5.52 -6.78
CA PRO A 369 17.68 6.31 -7.90
C PRO A 369 17.27 5.76 -9.27
N ALA A 370 17.24 4.44 -9.44
CA ALA A 370 16.82 3.79 -10.69
C ALA A 370 15.32 3.97 -10.96
N ILE A 371 14.49 3.92 -9.90
CA ILE A 371 13.06 4.24 -9.96
C ILE A 371 12.86 5.69 -10.39
N ALA A 372 13.51 6.64 -9.70
CA ALA A 372 13.44 8.07 -10.02
C ALA A 372 13.81 8.35 -11.47
N LYS A 373 14.94 7.78 -11.93
CA LYS A 373 15.44 7.94 -13.30
C LYS A 373 14.46 7.37 -14.31
N THR A 374 13.87 6.20 -14.04
CA THR A 374 12.92 5.55 -14.95
C THR A 374 11.63 6.36 -15.11
N VAL A 375 11.08 6.87 -14.01
CA VAL A 375 9.91 7.76 -14.05
C VAL A 375 10.24 9.05 -14.81
N THR A 376 11.35 9.70 -14.49
CA THR A 376 11.75 10.99 -15.10
C THR A 376 11.98 10.86 -16.61
N MET A 377 12.71 9.82 -17.05
CA MET A 377 13.00 9.61 -18.47
C MET A 377 11.75 9.33 -19.31
N ASN A 378 10.75 8.66 -18.72
CA ASN A 378 9.52 8.31 -19.43
C ASN A 378 8.41 9.35 -19.26
N PHE A 379 8.56 10.30 -18.34
CA PHE A 379 7.57 11.33 -18.06
C PHE A 379 7.06 12.06 -19.33
N PRO A 380 7.94 12.53 -20.25
CA PRO A 380 7.47 13.20 -21.48
C PRO A 380 6.64 12.29 -22.38
N ARG A 381 6.97 11.00 -22.44
CA ARG A 381 6.26 10.01 -23.26
C ARG A 381 4.87 9.71 -22.71
N VAL A 382 4.74 9.64 -21.39
CA VAL A 382 3.49 9.22 -20.71
C VAL A 382 2.53 10.38 -20.43
N MET A 383 2.97 11.64 -20.58
CA MET A 383 2.06 12.79 -20.52
C MET A 383 0.99 12.76 -21.62
N PHE A 384 1.26 12.09 -22.73
CA PHE A 384 0.35 11.98 -23.88
C PHE A 384 -0.40 10.63 -23.95
N TRP A 385 -0.29 9.77 -22.93
CA TRP A 385 -1.05 8.53 -22.76
C TRP A 385 -2.35 8.76 -21.98
#